data_AF-A0A926STV7-F1
#
_entry.id   AF-A0A926STV7-F1
#
_cell.length_a   1.000
_cell.length_b   1.000
_cell.length_c   1.000
_cell.angle_alpha   90.00
_cell.angle_beta   90.00
_cell.angle_gamma   90.00
#
_symmetry.space_group_name_H-M   'P 1'
#
loop_
_entity.id
_entity.type
_entity.pdbx_description
1 polymer ?
#
loop_
_entity_poly.entity_id
_entity_poly.type
_entity_poly.pdbx_seq_one_letter_code
_entity_poly.pdbx_strand_id
1 'polypeptide(L)' 'MYNLERQEPETHEAIGEFNLYLFFRCVHTLRGHNTSVSSIAISPNARTLASTSYDNTIKLW' A
#
# COMPACT_ATOMS: atom_id res chain seq x y z
N MET A 1 19.63 -12.94 43.23
CA MET A 1 19.71 -13.19 41.79
C MET A 1 18.29 -13.12 41.25
N TYR A 2 17.94 -12.05 40.55
CA TYR A 2 16.59 -11.86 40.03
C TYR A 2 16.39 -12.72 38.78
N ASN A 3 15.34 -13.54 38.78
CA ASN A 3 14.95 -14.36 37.64
C ASN A 3 14.37 -13.43 36.54
N LEU A 4 14.97 -13.46 35.35
CA LEU A 4 14.60 -12.66 34.18
C LEU A 4 13.72 -13.51 33.24
N GLU A 5 12.63 -14.04 33.76
CA GLU A 5 11.56 -14.54 32.91
C GLU A 5 10.79 -13.32 32.42
N ARG A 6 11.12 -12.87 31.20
CA ARG A 6 10.29 -11.94 30.45
C ARG A 6 8.94 -12.61 30.23
N GLN A 7 7.97 -12.23 31.03
CA GLN A 7 6.56 -12.52 30.79
C GLN A 7 6.17 -11.73 29.53
N GLU A 8 5.90 -12.43 28.43
CA GLU A 8 5.27 -11.82 27.26
C GLU A 8 3.89 -11.28 27.68
N PRO A 9 3.52 -10.05 27.30
CA PRO A 9 2.21 -9.53 27.67
C PRO A 9 1.13 -10.35 26.98
N GLU A 10 0.31 -11.03 27.80
CA GLU A 10 -0.89 -11.74 27.36
C GLU A 10 -1.82 -10.76 26.64
N THR A 11 -2.20 -11.13 25.42
CA THR A 11 -2.78 -10.25 24.40
C THR A 11 -4.21 -9.82 24.70
N HIS A 12 -4.42 -8.93 25.67
CA HIS A 12 -5.74 -8.37 25.97
C HIS A 12 -5.85 -6.84 26.04
N GLU A 13 -4.85 -6.09 25.57
CA GLU A 13 -4.97 -4.63 25.38
C GLU A 13 -4.24 -4.14 24.11
N ALA A 14 -4.76 -4.50 22.93
CA ALA A 14 -4.36 -3.86 21.67
C ALA A 14 -5.58 -3.51 20.80
N ILE A 15 -6.59 -2.90 21.42
CA ILE A 15 -7.53 -2.03 20.71
C ILE A 15 -7.21 -0.58 21.07
N GLY A 16 -6.15 0.00 20.49
CA GLY A 16 -5.77 1.37 20.89
C GLY A 16 -4.75 2.12 20.06
N GLU A 17 -3.92 1.48 19.22
CA GLU A 17 -2.96 2.20 18.40
C GLU A 17 -3.15 1.85 16.92
N PHE A 18 -3.91 2.71 16.22
CA PHE A 18 -4.02 2.67 14.76
C PHE A 18 -2.67 3.01 14.14
N ASN A 19 -1.80 2.01 14.00
CA ASN A 19 -0.53 2.16 13.31
C ASN A 19 -0.80 2.18 11.79
N LEU A 20 -0.99 3.37 11.23
CA LEU A 20 -1.30 3.60 9.81
C LEU A 20 -0.27 2.94 8.88
N TYR A 21 0.97 2.75 9.33
CA TYR A 21 2.02 2.05 8.58
C TYR A 21 1.77 0.55 8.39
N LEU A 22 0.97 -0.10 9.23
CA LEU A 22 0.60 -1.50 9.09
C LEU A 22 -0.67 -1.71 8.26
N PHE A 23 -1.44 -0.64 7.98
CA PHE A 23 -2.72 -0.75 7.28
C PHE A 23 -2.58 -0.73 5.75
N PHE A 24 -1.59 -0.02 5.21
CA PHE A 24 -1.38 0.03 3.76
C PHE A 24 -0.46 -1.09 3.28
N ARG A 25 -1.03 -2.04 2.53
CA ARG A 25 -0.30 -3.09 1.83
C ARG A 25 -0.46 -2.92 0.31
N CYS A 26 0.64 -3.03 -0.45
CA CYS A 26 0.58 -3.09 -1.90
C CYS A 26 -0.23 -4.32 -2.35
N VAL A 27 -1.32 -4.12 -3.09
CA VAL A 27 -2.16 -5.20 -3.61
C VAL A 27 -1.75 -5.60 -5.03
N HIS A 28 -1.29 -4.64 -5.83
CA HIS A 28 -0.89 -4.88 -7.20
C HIS A 28 0.17 -3.88 -7.67
N THR A 29 1.03 -4.32 -8.58
CA THR A 29 2.02 -3.46 -9.25
C THR A 29 1.78 -3.50 -10.76
N LEU A 30 1.32 -2.38 -11.31
CA LEU A 30 1.05 -2.23 -12.74
C LEU A 30 2.37 -1.95 -13.48
N ARG A 31 2.99 -2.99 -14.05
CA ARG A 31 4.23 -2.87 -14.83
C ARG A 31 3.88 -2.76 -16.32
N GLY A 32 4.35 -1.70 -16.98
CA GLY A 32 4.17 -1.61 -18.43
C GLY A 32 4.68 -0.34 -19.08
N HIS A 33 4.72 0.79 -18.36
CA HIS A 33 5.36 1.99 -18.89
C HIS A 33 6.88 1.83 -18.95
N ASN A 34 7.48 2.31 -20.04
CA ASN A 34 8.91 2.17 -20.30
C ASN A 34 9.72 3.33 -19.71
N THR A 35 9.05 4.40 -19.27
CA THR A 35 9.65 5.57 -18.62
C THR A 35 8.73 6.10 -17.51
N SER A 36 9.09 7.22 -16.88
CA SER A 36 8.33 7.81 -15.77
C SER A 36 6.87 8.08 -16.11
N VAL A 37 5.98 7.68 -15.20
CA VAL A 37 4.55 8.01 -15.24
C VAL A 37 4.39 9.49 -14.87
N SER A 38 3.65 10.24 -15.68
CA SER A 38 3.45 11.68 -15.53
C SER A 38 2.11 12.04 -14.90
N SER A 39 1.08 11.20 -15.05
CA SER A 39 -0.25 11.42 -14.48
C SER A 39 -1.04 10.12 -14.34
N ILE A 40 -2.04 10.14 -13.46
CA ILE A 40 -2.99 9.05 -13.23
C ILE A 40 -4.43 9.59 -13.12
N ALA A 41 -5.40 8.83 -13.61
CA ALA A 41 -6.82 9.12 -13.45
C ALA A 41 -7.59 7.84 -13.15
N ILE A 42 -8.59 7.93 -12.27
CA ILE A 42 -9.45 6.80 -11.91
C ILE A 42 -10.87 7.15 -12.36
N SER A 43 -11.51 6.21 -13.04
CA SER A 43 -12.93 6.34 -13.39
C SER A 43 -13.81 6.45 -12.13
N PRO A 44 -14.93 7.21 -12.14
CA PRO A 44 -15.79 7.37 -10.96
C PRO A 44 -16.38 6.05 -10.44
N ASN A 45 -16.47 5.03 -11.29
CA ASN A 45 -16.94 3.69 -10.92
C ASN A 45 -15.82 2.79 -10.37
N ALA A 46 -14.58 3.30 -10.27
CA ALA A 46 -13.39 2.61 -9.80
C ALA A 46 -13.03 1.30 -10.54
N ARG A 47 -13.52 1.12 -11.78
CA ARG A 47 -13.27 -0.10 -12.57
C ARG A 47 -12.09 0.02 -13.52
N THR A 48 -11.71 1.25 -13.85
CA THR A 48 -10.63 1.52 -14.80
C THR A 48 -9.72 2.61 -14.25
N LEU A 49 -8.41 2.36 -14.37
CA LEU A 49 -7.36 3.34 -14.11
C LEU A 49 -6.67 3.66 -15.43
N ALA A 50 -6.42 4.94 -15.69
CA ALA A 50 -5.62 5.40 -16.81
C ALA A 50 -4.30 5.99 -16.28
N SER A 51 -3.18 5.66 -16.93
CA SER A 51 -1.87 6.26 -16.66
C SER A 51 -1.25 6.83 -17.94
N THR A 52 -0.62 8.00 -17.83
CA THR A 52 0.17 8.62 -18.90
C THR A 52 1.65 8.57 -18.55
N SER A 53 2.54 8.46 -19.54
CA SER A 53 3.99 8.40 -19.33
C SER A 53 4.75 9.19 -20.38
N TYR A 54 6.00 9.55 -20.06
CA TYR A 54 6.96 10.10 -21.02
C TYR A 54 7.39 9.09 -22.09
N ASP A 55 6.91 7.84 -22.05
CA ASP A 55 7.08 6.86 -23.12
C ASP A 55 6.13 7.09 -24.31
N ASN A 56 5.42 8.22 -24.32
CA ASN A 56 4.42 8.63 -25.32
C ASN A 56 3.20 7.71 -25.39
N THR A 57 2.90 6.95 -24.32
CA THR A 57 1.72 6.08 -24.26
C THR A 57 0.77 6.44 -23.14
N ILE A 58 -0.49 6.04 -23.35
CA ILE A 58 -1.52 5.94 -22.33
C ILE A 58 -1.81 4.45 -22.12
N LYS A 59 -1.90 4.00 -20.87
CA LYS A 59 -2.33 2.64 -20.53
C LYS A 59 -3.61 2.67 -19.73
N LEU A 60 -4.55 1.79 -20.10
CA LEU A 60 -5.76 1.50 -19.34
C LEU A 60 -5.54 0.19 -18.59
N TRP A 61 -5.90 0.21 -17.31
CA TRP A 61 -5.80 -0.91 -16.38
C TRP A 61 -7.18 -1.21 -15.81
#